data_AF-A0A1W9YS00-F1
#
_entry.id   AF-A0A1W9YS00-F1
#
_cell.length_a   1.000
_cell.length_b   1.000
_cell.length_c   1.000
_cell.angle_alpha   90.00
_cell.angle_beta   90.00
_cell.angle_gamma   90.00
#
_symmetry.space_group_name_H-M   'P 1'
#
loop_
_entity.id
_entity.type
_entity.pdbx_description
1 polymer ?
#
loop_
_entity_poly.entity_id
_entity_poly.type
_entity_poly.pdbx_seq_one_letter_code
_entity_poly.pdbx_strand_id
1 'polypeptide(L)'
;MDGEQQIRFLARLGAAMCAANYPVTLVRQMLDRTAAHYGVRNDGIALPNHVQVVGPSTAGGTVVGGARVDADLRFDQIFPLARLVSDAMAGRVSAPVGESRLEAITTSARRYPAWVTVIGYGIQSAGLALVLEPTFLNVLAALLLGAMVGGFLVAGRRVPALAQLVPAVSAFAVASICIIAALWLELDHVGLRALIPPLAVFLPGAAITLAVIELTSRDVIAGTSRLIAGFVQIIQLAFGILIATQLLGMREDQLSSEAVNHIGPWAPWLGVAVYAVGVLLFLAPPVSFLPWLVLITYTAFTAQYLGDLVLGSYASGFCGGLALTLVALAVSRLRSAPPAITMILPGFWLLVPGSMGLIGVTELFGADGDSALPATLISMISVAFGLQAGLVCWQVIRRGR
;
A
#
# COMPACT_ATOMS: atom_id res chain seq x y z
N MET A 1 -2.31 -24.82 -31.64
CA MET A 1 -3.38 -24.39 -30.70
C MET A 1 -2.86 -24.17 -29.28
N ASP A 2 -1.95 -25.00 -28.76
CA ASP A 2 -1.46 -24.86 -27.38
C ASP A 2 -0.68 -23.55 -27.10
N GLY A 3 0.14 -23.09 -28.07
CA GLY A 3 0.99 -21.89 -27.90
C GLY A 3 0.22 -20.57 -27.74
N GLU A 4 -0.88 -20.37 -28.46
CA GLU A 4 -1.68 -19.14 -28.35
C GLU A 4 -2.36 -19.03 -26.98
N GLN A 5 -2.84 -20.17 -26.46
CA GLN A 5 -3.45 -20.23 -25.14
C GLN A 5 -2.43 -20.02 -24.02
N GLN A 6 -1.20 -20.53 -24.17
CA GLN A 6 -0.08 -20.26 -23.26
C GLN A 6 0.29 -18.77 -23.24
N ILE A 7 0.39 -18.13 -24.41
CA ILE A 7 0.71 -16.70 -24.53
C ILE A 7 -0.40 -15.84 -23.90
N ARG A 8 -1.67 -16.17 -24.15
CA ARG A 8 -2.81 -15.51 -23.53
C ARG A 8 -2.77 -15.63 -22.00
N PHE A 9 -2.50 -16.83 -21.49
CA PHE A 9 -2.37 -17.08 -20.05
C PHE A 9 -1.25 -16.26 -19.44
N LEU A 10 -0.07 -16.26 -20.04
CA LEU A 10 1.07 -15.46 -19.56
C LEU A 10 0.74 -13.97 -19.53
N ALA A 11 0.11 -13.43 -20.59
CA ALA A 11 -0.29 -12.03 -20.64
C ALA A 11 -1.30 -11.68 -19.53
N ARG A 12 -2.34 -12.50 -19.35
CA ARG A 12 -3.35 -12.29 -18.30
C ARG A 12 -2.80 -12.48 -16.89
N LEU A 13 -1.91 -13.45 -16.68
CA LEU A 13 -1.22 -13.66 -15.41
C LEU A 13 -0.34 -12.45 -15.07
N GLY A 14 0.38 -11.92 -16.07
CA GLY A 14 1.15 -10.69 -15.95
C GLY A 14 0.30 -9.50 -15.56
N ALA A 15 -0.80 -9.26 -16.29
CA ALA A 15 -1.74 -8.19 -15.97
C ALA A 15 -2.35 -8.34 -14.57
N ALA A 16 -2.67 -9.55 -14.14
CA ALA A 16 -3.17 -9.80 -12.79
C ALA A 16 -2.12 -9.52 -11.69
N MET A 17 -0.84 -9.80 -11.94
CA MET A 17 0.24 -9.41 -11.03
C MET A 17 0.41 -7.89 -10.97
N CYS A 18 0.32 -7.19 -12.12
CA CYS A 18 0.31 -5.73 -12.15
C CYS A 18 -0.90 -5.15 -11.38
N ALA A 19 -2.10 -5.71 -11.57
CA ALA A 19 -3.31 -5.35 -10.82
C ALA A 19 -3.18 -5.59 -9.31
N ALA A 20 -2.35 -6.55 -8.91
CA ALA A 20 -2.00 -6.82 -7.51
C ALA A 20 -0.83 -5.93 -7.01
N ASN A 21 -0.45 -4.89 -7.76
CA ASN A 21 0.63 -3.96 -7.46
C ASN A 21 2.02 -4.61 -7.32
N TYR A 22 2.30 -5.66 -8.09
CA TYR A 22 3.65 -6.22 -8.16
C TYR A 22 4.58 -5.22 -8.90
N PRO A 23 5.85 -5.09 -8.48
CA PRO A 23 6.86 -4.38 -9.27
C PRO A 23 6.98 -5.00 -10.67
N VAL A 24 7.07 -4.17 -11.71
CA VAL A 24 7.19 -4.60 -13.10
C VAL A 24 8.43 -5.48 -13.30
N THR A 25 9.53 -5.16 -12.64
CA THR A 25 10.73 -6.00 -12.58
C THR A 25 10.42 -7.43 -12.14
N LEU A 26 9.63 -7.58 -11.08
CA LEU A 26 9.25 -8.87 -10.52
C LEU A 26 8.28 -9.61 -11.44
N VAL A 27 7.31 -8.88 -12.02
CA VAL A 27 6.38 -9.41 -13.02
C VAL A 27 7.15 -10.03 -14.18
N ARG A 28 8.12 -9.30 -14.76
CA ARG A 28 8.97 -9.79 -15.86
C ARG A 28 9.74 -11.05 -15.45
N GLN A 29 10.42 -11.04 -14.32
CA GLN A 29 11.17 -12.21 -13.84
C GLN A 29 10.29 -13.45 -13.59
N MET A 30 9.08 -13.26 -13.06
CA MET A 30 8.13 -14.34 -12.82
C MET A 30 7.55 -14.87 -14.14
N LEU A 31 7.25 -13.99 -15.10
CA LEU A 31 6.78 -14.37 -16.43
C LEU A 31 7.87 -15.12 -17.20
N ASP A 32 9.13 -14.67 -17.17
CA ASP A 32 10.24 -15.34 -17.85
C ASP A 32 10.42 -16.79 -17.36
N ARG A 33 10.38 -16.99 -16.04
CA ARG A 33 10.44 -18.33 -15.43
C ARG A 33 9.23 -19.18 -15.77
N THR A 34 8.05 -18.59 -15.80
CA THR A 34 6.81 -19.30 -16.14
C THR A 34 6.79 -19.68 -17.63
N ALA A 35 7.21 -18.77 -18.51
CA ALA A 35 7.26 -18.98 -19.96
C ALA A 35 8.25 -20.08 -20.34
N ALA A 36 9.39 -20.17 -19.64
CA ALA A 36 10.36 -21.25 -19.83
C ALA A 36 9.75 -22.65 -19.64
N HIS A 37 8.80 -22.81 -18.70
CA HIS A 37 8.10 -24.09 -18.50
C HIS A 37 7.07 -24.40 -19.60
N TYR A 38 6.52 -23.38 -20.23
CA TYR A 38 5.60 -23.55 -21.36
C TYR A 38 6.32 -23.64 -22.72
N GLY A 39 7.66 -23.55 -22.74
CA GLY A 39 8.43 -23.56 -23.99
C GLY A 39 8.27 -22.28 -24.81
N VAL A 40 7.81 -21.19 -24.19
CA VAL A 40 7.60 -19.88 -24.82
C VAL A 40 8.76 -18.97 -24.44
N ARG A 41 9.39 -18.30 -25.42
CA ARG A 41 10.31 -17.18 -25.12
C ARG A 41 9.47 -15.96 -24.78
N ASN A 42 9.74 -15.33 -23.65
CA ASN A 42 9.05 -14.10 -23.26
C ASN A 42 9.84 -12.87 -23.73
N ASP A 43 9.63 -12.44 -24.97
CA ASP A 43 10.17 -11.16 -25.47
C ASP A 43 9.15 -10.01 -25.29
N GLY A 44 8.31 -10.15 -24.26
CA GLY A 44 7.18 -9.28 -23.96
C GLY A 44 7.55 -7.96 -23.27
N ILE A 45 6.63 -6.99 -23.36
CA ILE A 45 6.71 -5.72 -22.63
C ILE A 45 5.76 -5.77 -21.44
N ALA A 46 6.24 -5.44 -20.26
CA ALA A 46 5.41 -5.23 -19.08
C ALA A 46 5.43 -3.76 -18.67
N LEU A 47 4.25 -3.18 -18.54
CA LEU A 47 3.96 -1.84 -18.04
C LEU A 47 2.95 -1.97 -16.88
N PRO A 48 2.83 -0.97 -16.00
CA PRO A 48 1.89 -1.04 -14.88
C PRO A 48 0.43 -1.31 -15.29
N ASN A 49 0.02 -0.82 -16.46
CA ASN A 49 -1.35 -0.94 -16.97
C ASN A 49 -1.50 -1.91 -18.14
N HIS A 50 -0.41 -2.50 -18.64
CA HIS A 50 -0.44 -3.36 -19.81
C HIS A 50 0.68 -4.39 -19.79
N VAL A 51 0.36 -5.64 -20.06
CA VAL A 51 1.35 -6.68 -20.28
C VAL A 51 1.14 -7.29 -21.66
N GLN A 52 2.22 -7.36 -22.42
CA GLN A 52 2.31 -7.98 -23.72
C GLN A 52 3.30 -9.13 -23.65
N VAL A 53 2.93 -10.28 -24.20
CA VAL A 53 3.78 -11.46 -24.33
C VAL A 53 3.85 -11.82 -25.80
N VAL A 54 5.07 -11.95 -26.31
CA VAL A 54 5.33 -12.28 -27.72
C VAL A 54 5.75 -13.74 -27.78
N GLY A 55 5.05 -14.54 -28.57
CA GLY A 55 5.36 -15.95 -28.81
C GLY A 55 6.51 -16.16 -29.80
N PRO A 56 6.92 -17.42 -30.01
CA PRO A 56 7.89 -17.74 -31.05
C PRO A 56 7.35 -17.41 -32.45
N SER A 57 8.24 -16.96 -33.33
CA SER A 57 7.92 -16.75 -34.74
C SER A 57 7.70 -18.10 -35.43
N THR A 58 6.59 -18.23 -36.15
CA THR A 58 6.26 -19.42 -36.95
C THR A 58 6.08 -19.04 -38.42
N ALA A 59 6.00 -20.03 -39.31
CA ALA A 59 5.73 -19.80 -40.74
C ALA A 59 4.40 -19.06 -41.00
N GLY A 60 3.45 -19.11 -40.05
CA GLY A 60 2.18 -18.39 -40.09
C GLY A 60 2.20 -17.02 -39.40
N GLY A 61 3.36 -16.54 -38.94
CA GLY A 61 3.52 -15.29 -38.20
C GLY A 61 3.84 -15.49 -36.71
N THR A 62 3.94 -14.38 -36.00
CA THR A 62 4.25 -14.33 -34.56
C THR A 62 2.99 -14.03 -33.76
N VAL A 63 2.62 -14.92 -32.84
CA VAL A 63 1.47 -14.71 -31.96
C VAL A 63 1.84 -13.71 -30.87
N VAL A 64 0.98 -12.71 -30.65
CA VAL A 64 1.17 -11.69 -29.62
C VAL A 64 -0.07 -11.66 -28.73
N GLY A 65 0.12 -11.93 -27.45
CA GLY A 65 -0.93 -11.78 -26.44
C GLY A 65 -0.76 -10.46 -25.70
N GLY A 66 -1.84 -9.71 -25.55
CA GLY A 66 -1.88 -8.49 -24.73
C GLY A 66 -3.00 -8.59 -23.70
N ALA A 67 -2.72 -8.10 -22.49
CA ALA A 67 -3.72 -7.95 -21.45
C ALA A 67 -3.59 -6.55 -20.82
N ARG A 68 -4.73 -5.88 -20.63
CA ARG A 68 -4.80 -4.60 -19.93
C ARG A 68 -5.14 -4.83 -18.46
N VAL A 69 -4.70 -3.89 -17.63
CA VAL A 69 -5.11 -3.82 -16.23
C VAL A 69 -6.25 -2.80 -16.15
N ASP A 70 -7.48 -3.30 -16.06
CA ASP A 70 -8.67 -2.44 -16.03
C ASP A 70 -9.00 -1.94 -14.62
N ALA A 71 -8.62 -2.70 -13.59
CA ALA A 71 -8.82 -2.36 -12.19
C ALA A 71 -7.81 -3.08 -11.29
N ASP A 72 -7.54 -2.49 -10.13
CA ASP A 72 -6.73 -3.12 -9.09
C ASP A 72 -7.41 -4.39 -8.55
N LEU A 73 -6.59 -5.39 -8.27
CA LEU A 73 -7.02 -6.62 -7.64
C LEU A 73 -7.24 -6.39 -6.14
N ARG A 74 -8.32 -6.96 -5.59
CA ARG A 74 -8.56 -6.85 -4.14
C ARG A 74 -7.48 -7.60 -3.36
N PHE A 75 -7.19 -7.11 -2.15
CA PHE A 75 -6.14 -7.71 -1.31
C PHE A 75 -6.38 -9.20 -1.01
N ASP A 76 -7.63 -9.62 -0.80
CA ASP A 76 -7.99 -11.03 -0.58
C ASP A 76 -7.66 -11.94 -1.77
N GLN A 77 -7.75 -11.41 -3.00
CA GLN A 77 -7.48 -12.13 -4.25
C GLN A 77 -5.97 -12.29 -4.51
N ILE A 78 -5.11 -11.50 -3.86
CA ILE A 78 -3.64 -11.60 -4.03
C ILE A 78 -3.12 -12.94 -3.48
N PHE A 79 -3.74 -13.50 -2.44
CA PHE A 79 -3.34 -14.78 -1.84
C PHE A 79 -3.46 -15.97 -2.81
N PRO A 80 -4.64 -16.24 -3.43
CA PRO A 80 -4.73 -17.29 -4.42
C PRO A 80 -3.97 -16.96 -5.72
N LEU A 81 -3.86 -15.68 -6.12
CA LEU A 81 -3.03 -15.30 -7.28
C LEU A 81 -1.57 -15.70 -7.07
N ALA A 82 -0.99 -15.38 -5.92
CA ALA A 82 0.40 -15.70 -5.67
C ALA A 82 0.68 -17.21 -5.59
N ARG A 83 -0.31 -18.01 -5.14
CA ARG A 83 -0.24 -19.48 -5.25
C ARG A 83 -0.25 -19.92 -6.72
N LEU A 84 -1.14 -19.35 -7.55
CA LEU A 84 -1.19 -19.63 -8.98
C LEU A 84 0.12 -19.27 -9.68
N VAL A 85 0.69 -18.09 -9.38
CA VAL A 85 2.01 -17.67 -9.90
C VAL A 85 3.08 -18.67 -9.49
N SER A 86 3.13 -19.06 -8.21
CA SER A 86 4.13 -20.01 -7.71
C SER A 86 4.00 -21.40 -8.33
N ASP A 87 2.77 -21.86 -8.57
CA ASP A 87 2.51 -23.13 -9.25
C ASP A 87 2.87 -23.08 -10.74
N ALA A 88 2.57 -21.98 -11.41
CA ALA A 88 2.91 -21.76 -12.82
C ALA A 88 4.44 -21.66 -13.01
N MET A 89 5.13 -20.92 -12.15
CA MET A 89 6.60 -20.85 -12.13
C MET A 89 7.29 -22.18 -11.83
N ALA A 90 6.58 -23.14 -11.24
CA ALA A 90 7.09 -24.47 -10.95
C ALA A 90 6.63 -25.53 -11.95
N GLY A 91 5.94 -25.13 -13.04
CA GLY A 91 5.39 -26.05 -14.04
C GLY A 91 4.31 -26.99 -13.52
N ARG A 92 3.66 -26.68 -12.38
CA ARG A 92 2.63 -27.53 -11.74
C ARG A 92 1.22 -27.33 -12.30
N VAL A 93 1.04 -26.36 -13.18
CA VAL A 93 -0.27 -25.98 -13.75
C VAL A 93 -0.10 -25.85 -15.26
N SER A 94 -1.07 -26.34 -16.03
CA SER A 94 -1.15 -26.12 -17.48
C SER A 94 -1.86 -24.80 -17.78
N ALA A 95 -1.61 -24.19 -18.95
CA ALA A 95 -2.20 -22.90 -19.30
C ALA A 95 -3.76 -22.89 -19.26
N PRO A 96 -4.50 -23.91 -19.73
CA PRO A 96 -5.96 -23.93 -19.62
C PRO A 96 -6.45 -23.97 -18.16
N VAL A 97 -5.79 -24.75 -17.31
CA VAL A 97 -6.12 -24.82 -15.87
C VAL A 97 -5.75 -23.50 -15.20
N GLY A 98 -4.62 -22.90 -15.57
CA GLY A 98 -4.19 -21.60 -15.09
C GLY A 98 -5.19 -20.49 -15.41
N GLU A 99 -5.71 -20.45 -16.63
CA GLU A 99 -6.75 -19.51 -17.05
C GLU A 99 -8.04 -19.66 -16.23
N SER A 100 -8.53 -20.91 -16.07
CA SER A 100 -9.73 -21.14 -15.27
C SER A 100 -9.56 -20.74 -13.80
N ARG A 101 -8.38 -20.98 -13.21
CA ARG A 101 -8.06 -20.54 -11.85
C ARG A 101 -7.95 -19.03 -11.77
N LEU A 102 -7.35 -18.38 -12.77
CA LEU A 102 -7.21 -16.94 -12.82
C LEU A 102 -8.58 -16.26 -12.90
N GLU A 103 -9.48 -16.78 -13.73
CA GLU A 103 -10.86 -16.30 -13.84
C GLU A 103 -11.64 -16.50 -12.54
N ALA A 104 -11.49 -17.66 -11.87
CA ALA A 104 -12.09 -17.89 -10.56
C ALA A 104 -11.56 -16.91 -9.49
N ILE A 105 -10.27 -16.51 -9.57
CA ILE A 105 -9.69 -15.51 -8.68
C ILE A 105 -10.32 -14.14 -8.93
N THR A 106 -10.35 -13.67 -10.18
CA THR A 106 -10.83 -12.32 -10.53
C THR A 106 -12.32 -12.16 -10.31
N THR A 107 -13.11 -13.22 -10.47
CA THR A 107 -14.58 -13.22 -10.28
C THR A 107 -15.03 -13.61 -8.88
N SER A 108 -14.11 -13.97 -7.98
CA SER A 108 -14.45 -14.40 -6.62
C SER A 108 -15.28 -13.36 -5.86
N ALA A 109 -16.32 -13.83 -5.17
CA ALA A 109 -17.16 -13.00 -4.31
C ALA A 109 -16.34 -12.44 -3.13
N ARG A 110 -16.77 -11.27 -2.63
CA ARG A 110 -16.15 -10.68 -1.44
C ARG A 110 -16.45 -11.54 -0.22
N ARG A 111 -15.44 -11.74 0.63
CA ARG A 111 -15.56 -12.50 1.87
C ARG A 111 -16.45 -11.82 2.91
N TYR A 112 -16.41 -10.49 2.97
CA TYR A 112 -17.18 -9.70 3.93
C TYR A 112 -18.17 -8.75 3.23
N PRO A 113 -19.33 -8.50 3.85
CA PRO A 113 -20.25 -7.46 3.41
C PRO A 113 -19.64 -6.07 3.62
N ALA A 114 -20.16 -5.09 2.89
CA ALA A 114 -19.61 -3.74 2.87
C ALA A 114 -19.49 -3.08 4.26
N TRP A 115 -20.46 -3.29 5.16
CA TRP A 115 -20.47 -2.68 6.49
C TRP A 115 -19.30 -3.17 7.37
N VAL A 116 -18.85 -4.42 7.21
CA VAL A 116 -17.67 -4.93 7.93
C VAL A 116 -16.40 -4.24 7.44
N THR A 117 -16.28 -3.99 6.13
CA THR A 117 -15.17 -3.21 5.56
C THR A 117 -15.12 -1.79 6.13
N VAL A 118 -16.29 -1.15 6.28
CA VAL A 118 -16.42 0.20 6.85
C VAL A 118 -15.94 0.23 8.31
N ILE A 119 -16.46 -0.68 9.14
CA ILE A 119 -16.05 -0.80 10.54
C ILE A 119 -14.56 -1.17 10.65
N GLY A 120 -14.09 -2.07 9.80
CA GLY A 120 -12.70 -2.49 9.74
C GLY A 120 -11.75 -1.33 9.46
N TYR A 121 -12.13 -0.43 8.55
CA TYR A 121 -11.32 0.77 8.27
C TYR A 121 -11.33 1.74 9.46
N GLY A 122 -12.47 1.93 10.13
CA GLY A 122 -12.51 2.67 11.39
C GLY A 122 -11.58 2.10 12.47
N ILE A 123 -11.61 0.78 12.69
CA ILE A 123 -10.73 0.11 13.66
C ILE A 123 -9.26 0.27 13.24
N GLN A 124 -8.96 0.16 11.94
CA GLN A 124 -7.62 0.39 11.42
C GLN A 124 -7.13 1.82 11.71
N SER A 125 -7.97 2.83 11.47
CA SER A 125 -7.68 4.23 11.77
C SER A 125 -7.48 4.46 13.28
N ALA A 126 -8.29 3.85 14.14
CA ALA A 126 -8.09 3.90 15.59
C ALA A 126 -6.74 3.30 16.03
N GLY A 127 -6.36 2.16 15.43
CA GLY A 127 -5.04 1.55 15.66
C GLY A 127 -3.88 2.44 15.24
N LEU A 128 -4.00 3.12 14.09
CA LEU A 128 -3.01 4.11 13.65
C LEU A 128 -2.96 5.34 14.56
N ALA A 129 -4.10 5.83 15.06
CA ALA A 129 -4.14 6.93 16.03
C ALA A 129 -3.41 6.58 17.33
N LEU A 130 -3.60 5.35 17.84
CA LEU A 130 -2.86 4.85 19.01
C LEU A 130 -1.34 4.80 18.78
N VAL A 131 -0.90 4.58 17.54
CA VAL A 131 0.53 4.56 17.18
C VAL A 131 1.09 5.98 17.05
N LEU A 132 0.35 6.89 16.43
CA LEU A 132 0.86 8.23 16.08
C LEU A 132 0.71 9.27 17.18
N GLU A 133 -0.45 9.31 17.82
CA GLU A 133 -0.80 10.30 18.85
C GLU A 133 -1.90 9.72 19.78
N PRO A 134 -1.50 8.92 20.77
CA PRO A 134 -2.42 8.20 21.64
C PRO A 134 -3.08 9.13 22.66
N THR A 135 -4.20 9.73 22.23
CA THR A 135 -5.15 10.45 23.08
C THR A 135 -6.55 9.87 22.88
N PHE A 136 -7.38 9.83 23.93
CA PHE A 136 -8.72 9.23 23.84
C PHE A 136 -9.58 9.92 22.77
N LEU A 137 -9.50 11.25 22.68
CA LEU A 137 -10.23 12.03 21.69
C LEU A 137 -9.76 11.69 20.27
N ASN A 138 -8.45 11.61 20.04
CA ASN A 138 -7.92 11.29 18.71
C ASN A 138 -8.27 9.86 18.29
N VAL A 139 -8.21 8.89 19.20
CA VAL A 139 -8.58 7.49 18.90
C VAL A 139 -10.07 7.38 18.55
N LEU A 140 -10.94 8.05 19.30
CA LEU A 140 -12.38 8.06 19.00
C LEU A 140 -12.68 8.78 17.68
N ALA A 141 -12.07 9.95 17.46
CA ALA A 141 -12.20 10.70 16.21
C ALA A 141 -11.72 9.86 15.03
N ALA A 142 -10.55 9.22 15.14
CA ALA A 142 -10.01 8.34 14.11
C ALA A 142 -10.90 7.14 13.81
N LEU A 143 -11.53 6.54 14.83
CA LEU A 143 -12.49 5.46 14.64
C LEU A 143 -13.70 5.90 13.81
N LEU A 144 -14.31 7.04 14.18
CA LEU A 144 -15.52 7.54 13.54
C LEU A 144 -15.26 8.09 12.15
N LEU A 145 -14.22 8.91 12.00
CA LEU A 145 -13.80 9.49 10.72
C LEU A 145 -13.26 8.41 9.78
N GLY A 146 -12.52 7.43 10.32
CA GLY A 146 -12.13 6.24 9.58
C GLY A 146 -13.35 5.48 9.06
N ALA A 147 -14.36 5.20 9.91
CA ALA A 147 -15.59 4.57 9.44
C ALA A 147 -16.29 5.41 8.34
N MET A 148 -16.36 6.74 8.49
CA MET A 148 -16.92 7.62 7.46
C MET A 148 -16.18 7.47 6.11
N VAL A 149 -14.84 7.55 6.12
CA VAL A 149 -14.01 7.39 4.93
C VAL A 149 -14.16 5.97 4.33
N GLY A 150 -14.28 4.95 5.18
CA GLY A 150 -14.60 3.58 4.76
C GLY A 150 -15.93 3.51 4.00
N GLY A 151 -16.92 4.29 4.44
CA GLY A 151 -18.18 4.49 3.73
C GLY A 151 -17.99 5.13 2.36
N PHE A 152 -17.19 6.20 2.26
CA PHE A 152 -16.86 6.83 0.97
C PHE A 152 -16.14 5.88 0.01
N LEU A 153 -15.21 5.06 0.51
CA LEU A 153 -14.54 4.03 -0.29
C LEU A 153 -15.54 2.99 -0.83
N VAL A 154 -16.48 2.53 0.01
CA VAL A 154 -17.52 1.59 -0.41
C VAL A 154 -18.46 2.20 -1.43
N ALA A 155 -18.85 3.47 -1.25
CA ALA A 155 -19.73 4.19 -2.15
C ALA A 155 -19.05 4.47 -3.51
N GLY A 156 -17.79 4.92 -3.50
CA GLY A 156 -17.00 5.19 -4.70
C GLY A 156 -16.83 3.96 -5.60
N ARG A 157 -16.81 2.75 -5.01
CA ARG A 157 -16.77 1.50 -5.79
C ARG A 157 -18.02 1.25 -6.63
N ARG A 158 -19.17 1.89 -6.31
CA ARG A 158 -20.41 1.75 -7.09
C ARG A 158 -20.46 2.69 -8.29
N VAL A 159 -19.70 3.79 -8.25
CA VAL A 159 -19.71 4.84 -9.28
C VAL A 159 -18.26 5.20 -9.63
N PRO A 160 -17.69 4.61 -10.70
CA PRO A 160 -16.28 4.80 -11.06
C PRO A 160 -15.85 6.27 -11.22
N ALA A 161 -16.75 7.13 -11.72
CA ALA A 161 -16.50 8.56 -11.85
C ALA A 161 -16.28 9.25 -10.50
N LEU A 162 -17.00 8.83 -9.45
CA LEU A 162 -16.84 9.39 -8.10
C LEU A 162 -15.56 8.87 -7.43
N ALA A 163 -15.10 7.67 -7.76
CA ALA A 163 -13.91 7.07 -7.15
C ALA A 163 -12.66 7.96 -7.28
N GLN A 164 -12.54 8.72 -8.38
CA GLN A 164 -11.42 9.65 -8.62
C GLN A 164 -11.44 10.87 -7.69
N LEU A 165 -12.61 11.25 -7.14
CA LEU A 165 -12.77 12.39 -6.24
C LEU A 165 -12.78 11.99 -4.77
N VAL A 166 -12.91 10.69 -4.47
CA VAL A 166 -12.97 10.18 -3.09
C VAL A 166 -11.82 10.70 -2.20
N PRO A 167 -10.54 10.75 -2.64
CA PRO A 167 -9.47 11.28 -1.80
C PRO A 167 -9.71 12.73 -1.37
N ALA A 168 -10.03 13.63 -2.32
CA ALA A 168 -10.27 15.04 -2.05
C ALA A 168 -11.51 15.27 -1.17
N VAL A 169 -12.61 14.56 -1.46
CA VAL A 169 -13.86 14.65 -0.68
C VAL A 169 -13.66 14.12 0.74
N SER A 170 -12.90 13.03 0.89
CA SER A 170 -12.57 12.47 2.21
C SER A 170 -11.73 13.43 3.02
N ALA A 171 -10.69 14.01 2.40
CA ALA A 171 -9.82 14.98 3.06
C ALA A 171 -10.58 16.24 3.49
N PHE A 172 -11.43 16.78 2.62
CA PHE A 172 -12.32 17.88 2.95
C PHE A 172 -13.24 17.55 4.12
N ALA A 173 -13.97 16.43 4.07
CA ALA A 173 -14.90 16.05 5.12
C ALA A 173 -14.20 15.82 6.47
N VAL A 174 -13.05 15.12 6.46
CA VAL A 174 -12.25 14.87 7.67
C VAL A 174 -11.74 16.19 8.26
N ALA A 175 -11.16 17.07 7.44
CA ALA A 175 -10.67 18.37 7.89
C ALA A 175 -11.81 19.26 8.41
N SER A 176 -12.94 19.35 7.71
CA SER A 176 -14.08 20.15 8.15
C SER A 176 -14.62 19.67 9.50
N ILE A 177 -14.81 18.36 9.69
CA ILE A 177 -15.31 17.83 10.96
C ILE A 177 -14.31 18.10 12.09
N CYS A 178 -13.02 17.92 11.86
CA CYS A 178 -11.99 18.21 12.86
C CYS A 178 -11.95 19.71 13.23
N ILE A 179 -12.01 20.61 12.25
CA ILE A 179 -12.03 22.06 12.49
C ILE A 179 -13.28 22.46 13.28
N ILE A 180 -14.47 21.99 12.85
CA ILE A 180 -15.73 22.26 13.55
C ILE A 180 -15.65 21.74 14.99
N ALA A 181 -15.18 20.51 15.19
CA ALA A 181 -15.05 19.92 16.53
C ALA A 181 -14.09 20.72 17.42
N ALA A 182 -12.95 21.20 16.87
CA ALA A 182 -12.02 22.03 17.62
C ALA A 182 -12.62 23.38 18.03
N LEU A 183 -13.36 24.04 17.12
CA LEU A 183 -14.08 25.28 17.44
C LEU A 183 -15.14 25.07 18.53
N TRP A 184 -15.86 23.94 18.50
CA TRP A 184 -16.89 23.61 19.49
C TRP A 184 -16.32 23.20 20.86
N LEU A 185 -15.15 22.59 20.88
CA LEU A 185 -14.48 22.14 22.11
C LEU A 185 -13.52 23.20 22.68
N GLU A 186 -13.48 24.40 22.09
CA GLU A 186 -12.56 25.49 22.45
C GLU A 186 -11.10 25.01 22.50
N LEU A 187 -10.73 24.12 21.57
CA LEU A 187 -9.36 23.66 21.45
C LEU A 187 -8.54 24.74 20.73
N ASP A 188 -7.43 25.15 21.34
CA ASP A 188 -6.54 26.17 20.78
C ASP A 188 -5.92 25.75 19.44
N HIS A 189 -5.85 24.44 19.15
CA HIS A 189 -5.20 23.90 17.95
C HIS A 189 -5.90 22.65 17.41
N VAL A 190 -5.88 22.49 16.08
CA VAL A 190 -6.21 21.22 15.41
C VAL A 190 -4.90 20.48 15.14
N GLY A 191 -4.70 19.33 15.79
CA GLY A 191 -3.55 18.48 15.52
C GLY A 191 -3.62 17.90 14.11
N LEU A 192 -2.69 18.28 13.21
CA LEU A 192 -2.60 17.71 11.86
C LEU A 192 -2.46 16.18 11.89
N ARG A 193 -1.82 15.67 12.94
CA ARG A 193 -1.65 14.24 13.22
C ARG A 193 -2.98 13.50 13.42
N ALA A 194 -4.06 14.17 13.83
CA ALA A 194 -5.39 13.57 13.98
C ALA A 194 -6.09 13.32 12.63
N LEU A 195 -5.71 14.04 11.57
CA LEU A 195 -6.26 13.87 10.22
C LEU A 195 -5.66 12.66 9.49
N ILE A 196 -4.49 12.20 9.92
CA ILE A 196 -3.70 11.19 9.23
C ILE A 196 -4.35 9.80 9.30
N PRO A 197 -4.76 9.28 10.48
CA PRO A 197 -5.30 7.92 10.56
C PRO A 197 -6.55 7.68 9.70
N PRO A 198 -7.54 8.59 9.62
CA PRO A 198 -8.69 8.45 8.71
C PRO A 198 -8.31 8.50 7.24
N LEU A 199 -7.28 9.27 6.87
CA LEU A 199 -6.86 9.47 5.48
C LEU A 199 -5.75 8.51 5.02
N ALA A 200 -5.27 7.64 5.91
CA ALA A 200 -4.09 6.80 5.70
C ALA A 200 -4.16 5.94 4.43
N VAL A 201 -5.34 5.45 4.07
CA VAL A 201 -5.56 4.66 2.84
C VAL A 201 -5.22 5.42 1.55
N PHE A 202 -5.33 6.75 1.57
CA PHE A 202 -5.03 7.59 0.43
C PHE A 202 -3.58 8.04 0.36
N LEU A 203 -2.78 7.73 1.38
CA LEU A 203 -1.38 8.11 1.38
C LEU A 203 -0.65 7.22 0.37
N PRO A 204 -0.04 7.78 -0.69
CA PRO A 204 0.51 7.01 -1.80
C PRO A 204 1.88 6.39 -1.49
N GLY A 205 2.15 6.08 -0.22
CA GLY A 205 3.46 5.60 0.20
C GLY A 205 3.91 4.35 -0.58
N ALA A 206 2.97 3.42 -0.82
CA ALA A 206 3.27 2.18 -1.53
C ALA A 206 3.61 2.47 -3.00
N ALA A 207 2.88 3.38 -3.64
CA ALA A 207 3.14 3.80 -5.02
C ALA A 207 4.51 4.49 -5.16
N ILE A 208 4.86 5.39 -4.22
CA ILE A 208 6.15 6.09 -4.21
C ILE A 208 7.31 5.11 -3.96
N THR A 209 7.13 4.17 -3.04
CA THR A 209 8.14 3.15 -2.74
C THR A 209 8.35 2.22 -3.94
N LEU A 210 7.27 1.73 -4.55
CA LEU A 210 7.35 0.93 -5.77
C LEU A 210 8.01 1.73 -6.89
N ALA A 211 7.71 3.02 -7.01
CA ALA A 211 8.34 3.89 -7.98
C ALA A 211 9.85 3.96 -7.80
N VAL A 212 10.35 4.13 -6.58
CA VAL A 212 11.79 4.14 -6.28
C VAL A 212 12.43 2.79 -6.62
N ILE A 213 11.79 1.68 -6.26
CA ILE A 213 12.28 0.33 -6.57
C ILE A 213 12.40 0.14 -8.09
N GLU A 214 11.42 0.62 -8.87
CA GLU A 214 11.42 0.50 -10.33
C GLU A 214 12.41 1.45 -11.01
N LEU A 215 12.48 2.70 -10.55
CA LEU A 215 13.46 3.68 -11.04
C LEU A 215 14.89 3.19 -10.83
N THR A 216 15.21 2.67 -9.65
CA THR A 216 16.53 2.11 -9.34
C THR A 216 16.81 0.82 -10.11
N SER A 217 15.77 0.09 -10.52
CA SER A 217 15.87 -1.10 -11.36
C SER A 217 15.82 -0.81 -12.87
N ARG A 218 15.88 0.47 -13.27
CA ARG A 218 15.81 0.96 -14.66
C ARG A 218 14.46 0.79 -15.37
N ASP A 219 13.39 0.44 -14.67
CA ASP A 219 12.03 0.45 -15.21
C ASP A 219 11.41 1.87 -15.08
N VAL A 220 11.99 2.83 -15.81
CA VAL A 220 11.71 4.28 -15.64
C VAL A 220 10.26 4.64 -15.94
N ILE A 221 9.65 4.04 -16.96
CA ILE A 221 8.26 4.33 -17.34
C ILE A 221 7.30 3.92 -16.20
N ALA A 222 7.49 2.72 -15.66
CA ALA A 222 6.68 2.20 -14.58
C ALA A 222 6.85 3.05 -13.32
N GLY A 223 8.10 3.30 -12.93
CA GLY A 223 8.41 4.07 -11.74
C GLY A 223 7.89 5.50 -11.79
N THR A 224 8.16 6.24 -12.87
CA THR A 224 7.67 7.62 -13.03
C THR A 224 6.14 7.68 -13.04
N SER A 225 5.44 6.72 -13.67
CA SER A 225 3.98 6.71 -13.70
C SER A 225 3.36 6.55 -12.30
N ARG A 226 3.89 5.65 -11.47
CA ARG A 226 3.44 5.46 -10.09
C ARG A 226 3.78 6.65 -9.19
N LEU A 227 4.94 7.27 -9.42
CA LEU A 227 5.36 8.46 -8.70
C LEU A 227 4.39 9.63 -8.96
N ILE A 228 4.10 9.91 -10.24
CA ILE A 228 3.16 10.97 -10.63
C ILE A 228 1.75 10.69 -10.09
N ALA A 229 1.27 9.44 -10.19
CA ALA A 229 -0.02 9.07 -9.62
C ALA A 229 -0.09 9.34 -8.10
N GLY A 230 0.99 9.03 -7.37
CA GLY A 230 1.10 9.36 -5.96
C GLY A 230 1.08 10.87 -5.68
N PHE A 231 1.82 11.66 -6.46
CA PHE A 231 1.80 13.12 -6.33
C PHE A 231 0.41 13.71 -6.57
N VAL A 232 -0.30 13.25 -7.60
CA VAL A 232 -1.69 13.68 -7.84
C VAL A 232 -2.58 13.37 -6.65
N GLN A 233 -2.41 12.20 -6.03
CA GLN A 233 -3.18 11.82 -4.85
C GLN A 233 -2.89 12.72 -3.64
N ILE A 234 -1.62 13.09 -3.41
CA ILE A 234 -1.23 14.05 -2.38
C ILE A 234 -1.88 15.42 -2.64
N ILE A 235 -1.84 15.91 -3.89
CA ILE A 235 -2.47 17.18 -4.28
C ILE A 235 -3.98 17.15 -4.00
N GLN A 236 -4.66 16.05 -4.28
CA GLN A 236 -6.08 15.90 -3.98
C GLN A 236 -6.37 15.99 -2.48
N LEU A 237 -5.55 15.36 -1.64
CA LEU A 237 -5.69 15.44 -0.19
C LEU A 237 -5.46 16.88 0.30
N ALA A 238 -4.38 17.51 -0.14
CA ALA A 238 -4.05 18.90 0.20
C ALA A 238 -5.17 19.86 -0.21
N PHE A 239 -5.68 19.73 -1.44
CA PHE A 239 -6.80 20.52 -1.94
C PHE A 239 -8.05 20.41 -1.07
N GLY A 240 -8.41 19.18 -0.67
CA GLY A 240 -9.55 18.97 0.23
C GLY A 240 -9.37 19.66 1.59
N ILE A 241 -8.17 19.55 2.19
CA ILE A 241 -7.85 20.18 3.47
C ILE A 241 -7.90 21.71 3.35
N LEU A 242 -7.27 22.28 2.31
CA LEU A 242 -7.22 23.74 2.10
C LEU A 242 -8.60 24.36 1.86
N ILE A 243 -9.49 23.69 1.13
CA ILE A 243 -10.85 24.18 0.97
C ILE A 243 -11.58 24.18 2.32
N ALA A 244 -11.39 23.16 3.14
CA ALA A 244 -12.01 23.09 4.46
C ALA A 244 -11.53 24.22 5.37
N THR A 245 -10.23 24.54 5.39
CA THR A 245 -9.68 25.64 6.20
C THR A 245 -10.20 27.00 5.72
N GLN A 246 -10.19 27.25 4.41
CA GLN A 246 -10.67 28.50 3.82
C GLN A 246 -12.17 28.75 4.09
N LEU A 247 -13.01 27.72 3.96
CA LEU A 247 -14.45 27.86 4.17
C LEU A 247 -14.84 28.04 5.65
N LEU A 248 -14.05 27.49 6.58
CA LEU A 248 -14.34 27.53 8.00
C LEU A 248 -13.60 28.64 8.75
N GLY A 249 -12.78 29.44 8.06
CA GLY A 249 -12.18 30.66 8.61
C GLY A 249 -11.15 30.42 9.71
N MET A 250 -10.61 29.20 9.85
CA MET A 250 -9.47 28.97 10.73
C MET A 250 -8.21 29.57 10.10
N ARG A 251 -7.47 30.34 10.90
CA ARG A 251 -6.15 30.83 10.50
C ARG A 251 -5.17 29.65 10.49
N GLU A 252 -4.34 29.58 9.45
CA GLU A 252 -3.43 28.45 9.19
C GLU A 252 -2.37 28.27 10.29
N ASP A 253 -2.14 29.30 11.09
CA ASP A 253 -1.25 29.34 12.26
C ASP A 253 -1.77 28.54 13.48
N GLN A 254 -3.02 28.06 13.46
CA GLN A 254 -3.62 27.25 14.53
C GLN A 254 -3.47 25.72 14.32
N LEU A 255 -2.73 25.31 13.28
CA LEU A 255 -2.40 23.91 13.03
C LEU A 255 -1.11 23.56 13.79
N SER A 256 -1.23 22.77 14.87
CA SER A 256 -0.08 22.33 15.66
C SER A 256 0.39 20.93 15.24
N SER A 257 1.72 20.77 15.14
CA SER A 257 2.41 19.51 14.86
C SER A 257 2.96 18.81 16.13
N GLU A 258 2.74 19.40 17.31
CA GLU A 258 3.28 18.92 18.58
C GLU A 258 2.56 17.64 19.05
N ALA A 259 3.33 16.58 19.35
CA ALA A 259 2.77 15.28 19.71
C ALA A 259 2.49 15.22 21.21
N VAL A 260 1.24 14.94 21.58
CA VAL A 260 0.89 14.73 22.99
C VAL A 260 0.47 13.28 23.22
N ASN A 261 1.14 12.60 24.16
CA ASN A 261 0.75 11.26 24.60
C ASN A 261 0.08 11.36 25.98
N HIS A 262 -1.23 11.07 26.03
CA HIS A 262 -2.02 11.10 27.26
C HIS A 262 -2.47 9.71 27.75
N ILE A 263 -2.24 8.65 26.99
CA ILE A 263 -2.67 7.27 27.35
C ILE A 263 -1.54 6.48 28.01
N GLY A 264 -0.30 6.65 27.54
CA GLY A 264 0.88 6.00 28.10
C GLY A 264 1.78 5.30 27.07
N PRO A 265 2.94 4.78 27.50
CA PRO A 265 3.96 4.22 26.61
C PRO A 265 3.57 2.87 25.97
N TRP A 266 2.58 2.17 26.53
CA TRP A 266 2.06 0.91 25.99
C TRP A 266 1.06 1.12 24.83
N ALA A 267 0.54 2.34 24.66
CA ALA A 267 -0.53 2.62 23.71
C ALA A 267 -0.13 2.35 22.25
N PRO A 268 1.07 2.72 21.76
CA PRO A 268 1.49 2.39 20.40
C PRO A 268 1.56 0.88 20.15
N TRP A 269 2.02 0.11 21.13
CA TRP A 269 2.08 -1.35 21.05
C TRP A 269 0.69 -1.99 20.97
N LEU A 270 -0.29 -1.47 21.71
CA LEU A 270 -1.69 -1.88 21.53
C LEU A 270 -2.21 -1.43 20.15
N GLY A 271 -1.84 -0.23 19.71
CA GLY A 271 -2.21 0.31 18.40
C GLY A 271 -1.82 -0.61 17.25
N VAL A 272 -0.64 -1.24 17.30
CA VAL A 272 -0.21 -2.25 16.32
C VAL A 272 -1.16 -3.46 16.29
N ALA A 273 -1.62 -3.96 17.44
CA ALA A 273 -2.58 -5.07 17.49
C ALA A 273 -3.96 -4.65 16.95
N VAL A 274 -4.46 -3.49 17.35
CA VAL A 274 -5.74 -2.95 16.87
C VAL A 274 -5.69 -2.70 15.36
N TYR A 275 -4.58 -2.18 14.86
CA TYR A 275 -4.31 -2.01 13.42
C TYR A 275 -4.41 -3.34 12.68
N ALA A 276 -3.78 -4.41 13.18
CA ALA A 276 -3.82 -5.72 12.55
C ALA A 276 -5.25 -6.29 12.46
N VAL A 277 -6.07 -6.09 13.50
CA VAL A 277 -7.49 -6.46 13.50
C VAL A 277 -8.27 -5.64 12.48
N GLY A 278 -8.04 -4.32 12.43
CA GLY A 278 -8.65 -3.43 11.44
C GLY A 278 -8.33 -3.85 10.00
N VAL A 279 -7.06 -4.16 9.71
CA VAL A 279 -6.62 -4.71 8.42
C VAL A 279 -7.34 -6.00 8.07
N LEU A 280 -7.51 -6.93 9.02
CA LEU A 280 -8.21 -8.19 8.80
C LEU A 280 -9.67 -7.97 8.37
N LEU A 281 -10.35 -6.98 8.95
CA LEU A 281 -11.74 -6.66 8.64
C LEU A 281 -11.88 -5.81 7.35
N PHE A 282 -10.97 -4.85 7.16
CA PHE A 282 -10.98 -3.93 6.02
C PHE A 282 -10.60 -4.63 4.71
N LEU A 283 -9.48 -5.36 4.70
CA LEU A 283 -8.93 -5.99 3.50
C LEU A 283 -9.39 -7.44 3.30
N ALA A 284 -10.05 -8.01 4.31
CA ALA A 284 -10.58 -9.37 4.30
C ALA A 284 -9.60 -10.50 3.87
N PRO A 285 -8.31 -10.48 4.28
CA PRO A 285 -7.41 -11.58 3.97
C PRO A 285 -7.89 -12.90 4.63
N PRO A 286 -7.34 -14.06 4.22
CA PRO A 286 -7.61 -15.32 4.91
C PRO A 286 -7.27 -15.20 6.40
N VAL A 287 -8.12 -15.69 7.30
CA VAL A 287 -7.90 -15.59 8.76
C VAL A 287 -6.59 -16.23 9.24
N SER A 288 -6.09 -17.23 8.49
CA SER A 288 -4.77 -17.83 8.70
C SER A 288 -3.60 -16.84 8.50
N PHE A 289 -3.86 -15.66 7.93
CA PHE A 289 -2.89 -14.58 7.77
C PHE A 289 -2.63 -13.81 9.07
N LEU A 290 -3.58 -13.80 10.01
CA LEU A 290 -3.48 -12.93 11.19
C LEU A 290 -2.18 -13.11 12.00
N PRO A 291 -1.69 -14.33 12.31
CA PRO A 291 -0.43 -14.48 13.04
C PRO A 291 0.78 -13.89 12.29
N TRP A 292 0.78 -14.02 10.96
CA TRP A 292 1.84 -13.48 10.09
C TRP A 292 1.76 -11.96 9.99
N LEU A 293 0.55 -11.42 9.92
CA LEU A 293 0.31 -9.99 9.95
C LEU A 293 0.83 -9.39 11.26
N VAL A 294 0.45 -9.96 12.41
CA VAL A 294 0.93 -9.53 13.73
C VAL A 294 2.45 -9.60 13.81
N LEU A 295 3.06 -10.72 13.42
CA LEU A 295 4.51 -10.88 13.41
C LEU A 295 5.18 -9.77 12.59
N ILE A 296 4.69 -9.51 11.36
CA ILE A 296 5.33 -8.57 10.45
C ILE A 296 5.15 -7.12 10.92
N THR A 297 3.97 -6.76 11.42
CA THR A 297 3.67 -5.41 11.90
C THR A 297 4.45 -5.09 13.17
N TYR A 298 4.53 -6.01 14.14
CA TYR A 298 5.32 -5.80 15.35
C TYR A 298 6.82 -5.76 15.06
N THR A 299 7.32 -6.60 14.16
CA THR A 299 8.74 -6.56 13.75
C THR A 299 9.08 -5.21 13.14
N ALA A 300 8.27 -4.76 12.17
CA ALA A 300 8.47 -3.50 11.47
C ALA A 300 8.44 -2.31 12.45
N PHE A 301 7.41 -2.26 13.30
CA PHE A 301 7.25 -1.20 14.31
C PHE A 301 8.41 -1.19 15.33
N THR A 302 8.81 -2.36 15.84
CA THR A 302 9.92 -2.46 16.80
C THR A 302 11.23 -1.98 16.18
N ALA A 303 11.52 -2.39 14.94
CA ALA A 303 12.73 -1.97 14.24
C ALA A 303 12.74 -0.47 13.95
N GLN A 304 11.59 0.11 13.58
CA GLN A 304 11.46 1.56 13.40
C GLN A 304 11.65 2.31 14.71
N TYR A 305 11.02 1.85 15.79
CA TYR A 305 11.15 2.44 17.14
C TYR A 305 12.60 2.41 17.64
N LEU A 306 13.30 1.28 17.51
CA LEU A 306 14.71 1.17 17.86
C LEU A 306 15.61 2.02 16.94
N GLY A 307 15.27 2.10 15.64
CA GLY A 307 15.96 2.95 14.69
C GLY A 307 15.87 4.43 15.03
N ASP A 308 14.69 4.88 15.49
CA ASP A 308 14.49 6.26 15.97
C ASP A 308 15.37 6.59 17.18
N LEU A 309 15.45 5.66 18.15
CA LEU A 309 16.28 5.82 19.35
C LEU A 309 17.79 5.87 19.07
N VAL A 310 18.27 5.14 18.07
CA VAL A 310 19.73 4.96 17.83
C VAL A 310 20.26 5.84 16.70
N LEU A 311 19.49 5.99 15.62
CA LEU A 311 19.92 6.63 14.37
C LEU A 311 19.14 7.93 14.06
N GLY A 312 18.10 8.23 14.84
CA GLY A 312 17.23 9.38 14.65
C GLY A 312 16.09 9.16 13.67
N SER A 313 15.17 10.14 13.65
CA SER A 313 13.87 10.05 12.97
C SER A 313 13.97 9.79 11.47
N TYR A 314 14.95 10.39 10.78
CA TYR A 314 15.14 10.21 9.34
C TYR A 314 15.54 8.77 8.95
N ALA A 315 16.27 8.05 9.82
CA ALA A 315 16.74 6.69 9.57
C ALA A 315 15.82 5.60 10.14
N SER A 316 14.88 5.98 11.02
CA SER A 316 13.91 5.05 11.62
C SER A 316 13.12 4.24 10.57
N GLY A 317 12.65 4.91 9.51
CA GLY A 317 11.91 4.29 8.41
C GLY A 317 12.74 3.26 7.63
N PHE A 318 14.04 3.53 7.44
CA PHE A 318 14.98 2.58 6.84
C PHE A 318 15.08 1.29 7.67
N CYS A 319 15.23 1.40 8.99
CA CYS A 319 15.29 0.23 9.89
C CYS A 319 14.01 -0.59 9.85
N GLY A 320 12.85 0.07 9.90
CA GLY A 320 11.54 -0.57 9.78
C GLY A 320 11.36 -1.31 8.46
N GLY A 321 11.69 -0.65 7.33
CA GLY A 321 11.62 -1.24 5.99
C GLY A 321 12.57 -2.42 5.80
N LEU A 322 13.82 -2.30 6.28
CA LEU A 322 14.81 -3.37 6.22
C LEU A 322 14.32 -4.63 6.96
N ALA A 323 13.88 -4.46 8.22
CA ALA A 323 13.40 -5.58 9.03
C ALA A 323 12.12 -6.20 8.44
N LEU A 324 11.17 -5.37 8.01
CA LEU A 324 9.94 -5.79 7.34
C LEU A 324 10.25 -6.69 6.14
N THR A 325 11.13 -6.26 5.24
CA THR A 325 11.49 -7.05 4.05
C THR A 325 12.20 -8.35 4.42
N LEU A 326 13.21 -8.30 5.30
CA LEU A 326 13.99 -9.48 5.65
C LEU A 326 13.13 -10.55 6.31
N VAL A 327 12.28 -10.17 7.26
CA VAL A 327 11.39 -11.12 7.94
C VAL A 327 10.30 -11.62 7.00
N ALA A 328 9.70 -10.77 6.15
CA ALA A 328 8.71 -11.21 5.18
C ALA A 328 9.29 -12.25 4.20
N LEU A 329 10.51 -12.02 3.69
CA LEU A 329 11.20 -12.95 2.80
C LEU A 329 11.60 -14.24 3.51
N ALA A 330 12.06 -14.16 4.75
CA ALA A 330 12.42 -15.34 5.55
C ALA A 330 11.22 -16.22 5.86
N VAL A 331 10.15 -15.61 6.36
CA VAL A 331 8.91 -16.28 6.72
C VAL A 331 8.23 -16.88 5.49
N SER A 332 8.25 -16.20 4.33
CA SER A 332 7.61 -16.70 3.10
C SER A 332 8.15 -18.05 2.60
N ARG A 333 9.27 -18.54 3.15
CA ARG A 333 9.82 -19.88 2.86
C ARG A 333 9.09 -20.99 3.61
N LEU A 334 8.34 -20.68 4.66
CA LEU A 334 7.60 -21.67 5.43
C LEU A 334 6.41 -22.17 4.62
N ARG A 335 6.14 -23.48 4.67
CA ARG A 335 5.09 -24.14 3.87
C ARG A 335 3.69 -23.54 4.09
N SER A 336 3.43 -23.00 5.28
CA SER A 336 2.17 -22.39 5.68
C SER A 336 2.14 -20.87 5.53
N ALA A 337 3.26 -20.24 5.17
CA ALA A 337 3.35 -18.80 5.10
C ALA A 337 2.76 -18.25 3.79
N PRO A 338 2.09 -17.09 3.86
CA PRO A 338 1.70 -16.35 2.67
C PRO A 338 2.89 -15.81 1.89
N PRO A 339 2.67 -15.42 0.62
CA PRO A 339 3.69 -14.79 -0.21
C PRO A 339 4.21 -13.48 0.40
N ALA A 340 5.51 -13.22 0.26
CA ALA A 340 6.18 -12.04 0.84
C ALA A 340 5.46 -10.71 0.53
N ILE A 341 5.00 -10.52 -0.71
CA ILE A 341 4.32 -9.28 -1.12
C ILE A 341 3.03 -9.01 -0.34
N THR A 342 2.29 -10.06 0.07
CA THR A 342 1.08 -9.90 0.90
C THR A 342 1.41 -9.49 2.33
N MET A 343 2.61 -9.80 2.82
CA MET A 343 3.07 -9.41 4.16
C MET A 343 3.66 -8.00 4.17
N ILE A 344 4.37 -7.61 3.10
CA ILE A 344 5.04 -6.30 3.02
C ILE A 344 4.01 -5.15 2.98
N LEU A 345 2.90 -5.29 2.25
CA LEU A 345 1.98 -4.18 2.02
C LEU A 345 1.30 -3.64 3.32
N PRO A 346 0.73 -4.49 4.21
CA PRO A 346 0.20 -4.00 5.49
C PRO A 346 1.29 -3.47 6.43
N GLY A 347 2.45 -4.13 6.51
CA GLY A 347 3.56 -3.64 7.33
C GLY A 347 4.04 -2.27 6.87
N PHE A 348 4.07 -2.04 5.56
CA PHE A 348 4.43 -0.76 4.96
C PHE A 348 3.46 0.37 5.36
N TRP A 349 2.15 0.14 5.32
CA TRP A 349 1.17 1.14 5.74
C TRP A 349 1.28 1.49 7.22
N LEU A 350 1.69 0.53 8.06
CA LEU A 350 1.97 0.75 9.48
C LEU A 350 3.26 1.54 9.73
N LEU A 351 4.29 1.41 8.89
CA LEU A 351 5.54 2.17 9.04
C LEU A 351 5.35 3.69 8.82
N VAL A 352 4.12 4.11 8.51
CA VAL A 352 3.63 5.46 8.28
C VAL A 352 4.68 6.40 7.69
N PRO A 353 5.19 6.15 6.47
CA PRO A 353 5.94 7.18 5.74
C PRO A 353 5.02 8.35 5.33
N GLY A 354 3.70 8.12 5.27
CA GLY A 354 2.73 9.09 4.78
C GLY A 354 2.29 10.16 5.79
N SER A 355 2.58 10.00 7.08
CA SER A 355 2.20 11.00 8.10
C SER A 355 2.99 12.29 7.91
N MET A 356 4.31 12.16 7.75
CA MET A 356 5.19 13.26 7.36
C MET A 356 4.76 13.78 5.98
N GLY A 357 4.46 12.86 5.04
CA GLY A 357 3.74 13.07 3.77
C GLY A 357 2.75 14.23 3.74
N LEU A 358 1.68 14.03 4.50
CA LEU A 358 0.54 14.93 4.55
C LEU A 358 0.90 16.20 5.31
N ILE A 359 1.59 16.09 6.45
CA ILE A 359 2.02 17.22 7.29
C ILE A 359 2.87 18.19 6.47
N GLY A 360 3.90 17.70 5.76
CA GLY A 360 4.80 18.57 5.01
C GLY A 360 4.17 19.21 3.78
N VAL A 361 3.10 18.64 3.23
CA VAL A 361 2.34 19.25 2.13
C VAL A 361 1.34 20.27 2.67
N THR A 362 0.66 19.99 3.79
CA THR A 362 -0.23 20.98 4.42
C THR A 362 0.55 22.16 5.00
N GLU A 363 1.75 21.94 5.55
CA GLU A 363 2.64 23.00 6.04
C GLU A 363 3.20 23.85 4.88
N LEU A 364 3.53 23.24 3.74
CA LEU A 364 3.95 23.96 2.52
C LEU A 364 2.93 25.00 2.05
N PHE A 365 1.64 24.68 2.17
CA PHE A 365 0.56 25.55 1.73
C PHE A 365 -0.02 26.43 2.86
N GLY A 366 0.48 26.31 4.11
CA GLY A 366 -0.09 26.96 5.31
C GLY A 366 0.80 27.99 6.04
N ALA A 367 2.13 27.83 6.12
CA ALA A 367 3.07 28.85 6.62
C ALA A 367 4.54 28.36 6.62
N ASP A 368 5.50 29.24 6.25
CA ASP A 368 6.97 29.15 6.43
C ASP A 368 7.66 27.80 6.09
N GLY A 369 7.15 27.10 5.05
CA GLY A 369 7.50 25.71 4.73
C GLY A 369 8.75 25.46 3.88
N ASP A 370 9.92 26.00 4.22
CA ASP A 370 11.16 25.72 3.46
C ASP A 370 11.80 24.33 3.80
N SER A 371 11.35 23.67 4.88
CA SER A 371 11.95 22.43 5.40
C SER A 371 11.02 21.19 5.44
N ALA A 372 9.71 21.36 5.29
CA ALA A 372 8.73 20.30 5.53
C ALA A 372 8.57 19.31 4.36
N LEU A 373 8.62 19.81 3.11
CA LEU A 373 8.58 19.00 1.89
C LEU A 373 9.84 18.11 1.76
N PRO A 374 11.07 18.63 1.98
CA PRO A 374 12.28 17.82 2.00
C PRO A 374 12.23 16.72 3.06
N ALA A 375 11.86 17.02 4.32
CA ALA A 375 11.81 16.03 5.40
C ALA A 375 10.86 14.86 5.09
N THR A 376 9.71 15.20 4.51
CA THR A 376 8.71 14.25 4.03
C THR A 376 9.24 13.31 2.95
N LEU A 377 9.85 13.87 1.91
CA LEU A 377 10.44 13.10 0.81
C LEU A 377 11.58 12.22 1.33
N ILE A 378 12.41 12.72 2.24
CA ILE A 378 13.50 11.98 2.87
C ILE A 378 12.96 10.77 3.63
N SER A 379 11.88 10.91 4.41
CA SER A 379 11.25 9.81 5.14
C SER A 379 10.71 8.71 4.21
N MET A 380 10.03 9.10 3.14
CA MET A 380 9.53 8.17 2.12
C MET A 380 10.66 7.42 1.41
N ILE A 381 11.72 8.14 1.04
CA ILE A 381 12.92 7.57 0.41
C ILE A 381 13.65 6.63 1.39
N SER A 382 13.72 6.99 2.66
CA SER A 382 14.33 6.19 3.73
C SER A 382 13.68 4.81 3.85
N VAL A 383 12.34 4.73 3.90
CA VAL A 383 11.61 3.46 3.90
C VAL A 383 11.86 2.68 2.61
N ALA A 384 11.81 3.34 1.45
CA ALA A 384 12.04 2.68 0.17
C ALA A 384 13.45 2.07 0.07
N PHE A 385 14.47 2.80 0.51
CA PHE A 385 15.84 2.28 0.60
C PHE A 385 15.98 1.19 1.67
N GLY A 386 15.24 1.26 2.79
CA GLY A 386 15.19 0.17 3.77
C GLY A 386 14.68 -1.13 3.16
N LEU A 387 13.56 -1.06 2.43
CA LEU A 387 12.98 -2.20 1.74
C LEU A 387 13.93 -2.75 0.66
N GLN A 388 14.57 -1.88 -0.12
CA GLN A 388 15.54 -2.26 -1.15
C GLN A 388 16.80 -2.89 -0.56
N ALA A 389 17.35 -2.30 0.50
CA ALA A 389 18.48 -2.85 1.23
C ALA A 389 18.15 -4.25 1.78
N GLY A 390 16.94 -4.43 2.34
CA GLY A 390 16.47 -5.74 2.79
C GLY A 390 16.47 -6.79 1.67
N LEU A 391 16.02 -6.41 0.45
CA LEU A 391 16.04 -7.29 -0.72
C LEU A 391 17.47 -7.65 -1.14
N VAL A 392 18.38 -6.67 -1.18
CA VAL A 392 19.78 -6.88 -1.57
C VAL A 392 20.50 -7.76 -0.54
N CYS A 393 20.38 -7.44 0.75
CA CYS A 393 20.94 -8.24 1.84
C CYS A 393 20.45 -9.70 1.75
N TRP A 394 19.16 -9.90 1.49
CA TRP A 394 18.60 -11.23 1.31
C TRP A 394 19.22 -12.00 0.13
N GLN A 395 19.45 -11.33 -1.00
CA GLN A 395 20.10 -11.93 -2.16
C GLN A 395 21.56 -12.32 -1.88
N VAL A 396 22.31 -11.47 -1.17
CA VAL A 396 23.71 -11.74 -0.80
C VAL A 396 23.79 -12.94 0.15
N ILE A 397 22.96 -12.96 1.20
CA ILE A 397 22.88 -14.09 2.14
C ILE A 397 22.58 -15.41 1.41
N ARG A 398 21.77 -15.34 0.35
CA ARG A 398 21.39 -16.52 -0.43
C ARG A 398 22.43 -16.96 -1.46
N ARG A 399 23.30 -16.07 -1.94
CA ARG A 399 24.40 -16.44 -2.84
C ARG A 399 25.60 -17.02 -2.09
N GLY A 400 25.73 -16.73 -0.80
CA GLY A 400 26.78 -17.30 0.06
C GLY A 400 26.44 -18.65 0.68
N ARG A 401 25.27 -19.22 0.39
CA ARG A 401 24.85 -20.60 0.73
C ARG A 401 24.60 -21.37 -0.54
#